data_AF-A0A954LVZ8-F1
#
_entry.id   AF-A0A954LVZ8-F1
#
_cell.length_a   1.000
_cell.length_b   1.000
_cell.length_c   1.000
_cell.angle_alpha   90.00
_cell.angle_beta   90.00
_cell.angle_gamma   90.00
#
_symmetry.space_group_name_H-M   'P 1'
#
loop_
_entity.id
_entity.type
_entity.pdbx_description
1 polymer ?
#
loop_
_entity_poly.entity_id
_entity_poly.type
_entity_poly.pdbx_seq_one_letter_code
_entity_poly.pdbx_strand_id
1 'polypeptide(L)' 'MNQEVVLCAFEEDGWPERVDDPLPPQPDQDSKRRLADTIKCLNRKQVNKLIHFRGDGTGQGIVWERVDGNWKMDNS' A
#
# COMPACT_ATOMS: atom_id res chain seq x y z
N MET A 1 16.40 -9.92 -6.57
CA MET A 1 16.23 -8.80 -7.51
C MET A 1 15.21 -9.11 -8.62
N ASN A 2 14.07 -9.75 -8.32
CA ASN A 2 13.03 -10.01 -9.33
C ASN A 2 11.78 -9.16 -9.07
N GLN A 3 11.47 -8.92 -7.80
CA GLN A 3 10.30 -8.14 -7.39
C GLN A 3 10.44 -6.66 -7.73
N GLU A 4 11.65 -6.09 -7.62
CA GLU A 4 11.92 -4.71 -8.02
C GLU A 4 11.72 -4.47 -9.52
N VAL A 5 12.10 -5.44 -10.36
CA VAL A 5 11.92 -5.36 -11.81
C VAL A 5 10.44 -5.42 -12.18
N VAL A 6 9.69 -6.28 -11.50
CA VAL A 6 8.23 -6.37 -11.66
C VAL A 6 7.56 -5.07 -11.21
N LEU A 7 8.02 -4.44 -10.12
CA LEU A 7 7.49 -3.15 -9.66
C LEU A 7 7.81 -2.00 -10.61
N CYS A 8 9.04 -1.93 -11.13
CA CYS A 8 9.39 -0.98 -12.18
C CYS A 8 8.49 -1.14 -13.41
N ALA A 9 8.20 -2.37 -13.83
CA ALA A 9 7.32 -2.61 -14.97
C ALA A 9 5.88 -2.11 -14.71
N PHE A 10 5.36 -2.26 -13.48
CA PHE A 10 4.06 -1.69 -13.13
C PHE A 10 4.09 -0.14 -13.09
N GLU A 11 5.16 0.47 -12.59
CA GLU A 11 5.34 1.93 -12.64
C GLU A 11 5.38 2.44 -14.09
N GLU A 12 6.09 1.76 -14.98
CA GLU A 12 6.16 2.11 -16.42
C GLU A 12 4.83 1.91 -17.15
N ASP A 13 4.03 0.93 -16.76
CA ASP A 13 2.71 0.65 -17.33
C ASP A 13 1.62 1.64 -16.84
N GLY A 14 2.01 2.63 -16.04
CA GLY A 14 1.12 3.71 -15.57
C GLY A 14 0.19 3.28 -14.44
N TRP A 15 0.65 2.35 -13.59
CA TRP A 15 -0.16 1.90 -12.46
C TRP A 15 -0.51 3.09 -11.55
N PRO A 16 -1.79 3.28 -11.20
CA PRO A 16 -2.23 4.50 -10.55
C PRO A 16 -1.64 4.60 -9.15
N GLU A 17 -1.13 5.78 -8.80
CA GLU A 17 -0.60 6.10 -7.46
C GLU A 17 -1.66 5.86 -6.37
N ARG A 18 -2.94 5.95 -6.74
CA ARG A 18 -4.10 5.65 -5.90
C ARG A 18 -4.95 4.57 -6.54
N VAL A 19 -5.14 3.48 -5.82
CA VAL A 19 -6.09 2.41 -6.15
C VAL A 19 -7.35 2.64 -5.32
N ASP A 20 -8.52 2.69 -5.96
CA ASP A 20 -9.78 2.75 -5.22
C ASP A 20 -9.98 1.50 -4.37
N ASP A 21 -10.64 1.65 -3.23
CA ASP A 21 -10.84 0.57 -2.26
C ASP A 21 -11.56 -0.62 -2.94
N PRO A 22 -10.86 -1.75 -3.16
CA PRO A 22 -11.45 -2.89 -3.85
C PRO A 22 -12.35 -3.70 -2.92
N LEU A 23 -12.38 -3.37 -1.63
CA LEU A 23 -13.08 -4.16 -0.63
C LEU A 23 -14.57 -3.76 -0.59
N PRO A 24 -15.51 -4.71 -0.63
CA PRO A 24 -16.94 -4.43 -0.69
C PRO A 24 -17.43 -3.70 0.57
N PRO A 25 -18.32 -2.69 0.47
CA PRO A 25 -18.80 -1.95 1.62
C PRO A 25 -19.45 -2.90 2.64
N GLN A 26 -19.03 -2.80 3.90
CA GLN A 26 -19.61 -3.56 5.00
C GLN A 26 -20.48 -2.60 5.84
N PRO A 27 -21.80 -2.83 5.93
CA PRO A 27 -22.71 -1.88 6.57
C PRO A 27 -22.44 -1.67 8.07
N ASP A 28 -21.85 -2.67 8.74
CA ASP A 28 -21.57 -2.63 10.19
C ASP A 28 -20.13 -2.19 10.52
N GLN A 29 -19.31 -1.86 9.52
CA GLN A 29 -17.91 -1.51 9.72
C GLN A 29 -17.56 -0.18 9.06
N ASP A 30 -17.00 0.72 9.87
CA ASP A 30 -16.43 1.98 9.39
C ASP A 30 -15.39 1.69 8.28
N SER A 31 -15.66 2.20 7.07
CA SER A 31 -14.87 1.90 5.88
C SER A 31 -13.41 2.30 6.05
N LYS A 32 -13.15 3.42 6.76
CA LYS A 32 -11.81 3.91 7.06
C LYS A 32 -11.06 2.97 8.01
N ARG A 33 -11.74 2.49 9.06
CA ARG A 33 -11.13 1.54 10.01
C ARG A 33 -10.81 0.20 9.34
N ARG A 34 -11.75 -0.32 8.55
CA ARG A 34 -11.55 -1.56 7.78
C ARG A 34 -10.39 -1.46 6.79
N LEU A 35 -10.34 -0.35 6.05
CA LEU A 35 -9.27 -0.13 5.07
C LEU A 35 -7.92 0.00 5.77
N ALA A 36 -7.87 0.73 6.89
CA ALA A 36 -6.65 0.85 7.71
C ALA A 36 -6.18 -0.51 8.25
N ASP A 37 -7.09 -1.36 8.74
CA ASP A 37 -6.74 -2.70 9.21
C ASP A 37 -6.23 -3.59 8.07
N THR A 38 -6.82 -3.46 6.87
CA THR A 38 -6.38 -4.19 5.67
C THR A 38 -4.99 -3.76 5.25
N ILE A 39 -4.74 -2.45 5.15
CA ILE A 39 -3.43 -1.87 4.81
C ILE A 39 -2.38 -2.32 5.83
N LYS A 40 -2.70 -2.30 7.12
CA LYS A 40 -1.80 -2.76 8.18
C LYS A 40 -1.45 -4.24 8.02
N CYS A 41 -2.41 -5.08 7.65
CA CYS A 41 -2.16 -6.48 7.37
C CYS A 41 -1.31 -6.67 6.10
N LEU A 42 -1.55 -5.87 5.06
CA LEU A 42 -0.81 -5.90 3.79
C LEU A 42 0.67 -5.57 4.02
N ASN A 43 0.97 -4.47 4.72
CA ASN A 43 2.33 -4.09 5.10
C ASN A 43 3.01 -5.12 6.00
N ARG A 44 2.29 -5.73 6.94
CA ARG A 44 2.86 -6.72 7.86
C ARG A 44 3.16 -8.07 7.18
N LYS A 45 2.36 -8.48 6.19
CA LYS A 45 2.50 -9.76 5.50
C LYS A 45 3.51 -9.74 4.35
N GLN A 46 4.07 -8.58 4.02
CA GLN A 46 5.16 -8.49 3.06
C GLN A 46 6.42 -9.17 3.59
N VAL A 47 6.88 -10.19 2.87
CA VAL A 47 8.17 -10.86 3.14
C VAL A 47 9.33 -9.91 2.82
N ASN A 48 9.25 -9.23 1.67
CA ASN A 48 10.17 -8.17 1.28
C ASN A 48 9.39 -6.86 1.32
N LYS A 49 9.77 -5.95 2.23
CA LYS A 49 9.09 -4.67 2.45
C LYS A 49 9.49 -3.64 1.38
N LEU A 50 9.24 -3.98 0.12
CA LEU A 50 9.58 -3.15 -1.05
C LEU A 50 8.48 -2.15 -1.37
N ILE A 51 7.28 -2.33 -0.82
CA ILE A 51 6.12 -1.48 -1.07
C ILE A 51 5.54 -1.08 0.28
N HIS A 52 5.23 0.19 0.46
CA HIS A 52 4.49 0.67 1.61
C HIS A 52 3.11 1.13 1.16
N PHE A 53 2.08 0.52 1.75
CA PHE A 53 0.70 0.87 1.50
C PHE A 53 0.20 1.85 2.57
N ARG A 54 -0.55 2.87 2.16
CA ARG A 54 -1.19 3.85 3.04
C ARG A 54 -2.60 4.15 2.57
N GLY A 55 -3.45 4.64 3.47
CA GLY A 55 -4.77 5.10 3.08
C GLY A 55 -4.66 6.49 2.46
N ASP A 56 -5.55 6.82 1.53
CA ASP A 56 -5.68 8.14 0.93
C ASP A 56 -6.21 9.22 1.92
N GLY A 57 -6.47 8.86 3.17
CA GLY A 57 -7.03 9.72 4.21
C GLY A 57 -8.56 9.78 4.23
N THR A 58 -9.22 9.43 3.12
CA THR A 58 -10.68 9.39 2.99
C THR A 58 -11.26 8.04 3.38
N GLY A 59 -10.45 6.98 3.32
CA GLY A 59 -10.92 5.61 3.57
C GLY A 59 -11.59 4.98 2.34
N GLN A 60 -11.42 5.59 1.17
CA GLN A 60 -11.97 5.13 -0.11
C GLN A 60 -10.89 4.72 -1.10
N GLY A 61 -9.61 4.93 -0.75
CA GLY A 61 -8.50 4.59 -1.63
C GLY A 61 -7.25 4.20 -0.86
N ILE A 62 -6.42 3.41 -1.54
CA ILE A 62 -5.12 2.95 -1.09
C ILE A 62 -4.07 3.62 -1.97
N VAL A 63 -3.12 4.28 -1.34
CA VAL A 63 -1.93 4.82 -2.01
C VAL A 63 -0.77 3.88 -1.69
N TRP A 64 0.11 3.66 -2.66
CA TRP A 64 1.30 2.84 -2.47
C TRP A 64 2.54 3.62 -2.86
N GLU A 65 3.65 3.31 -2.21
CA GLU A 65 4.96 3.90 -2.50
C GLU A 65 6.02 2.80 -2.46
N ARG A 66 6.97 2.87 -3.39
CA ARG A 66 8.14 1.99 -3.36
C ARG A 66 9.04 2.39 -2.20
N VAL A 67 9.37 1.44 -1.35
CA VAL A 67 10.38 1.62 -0.30
C VAL A 67 11.64 0.96 -0.81
N ASP A 68 12.63 1.77 -1.18
CA ASP A 68 13.96 1.23 -1.37
C ASP A 68 14.45 0.70 -0.02
N GLY A 69 15.12 -0.46 -0.02
CA GLY A 69 15.56 -1.17 1.18
C GLY A 69 16.52 -0.40 2.10
N ASN A 70 16.72 0.90 1.85
CA ASN A 70 17.47 1.84 2.63
C ASN A 70 16.63 2.60 3.68
N TRP A 71 15.44 2.10 4.08
CA TRP A 71 14.73 2.57 5.28
C TRP A 71 15.46 2.14 6.56
N LYS A 72 16.63 2.74 6.77
CA LYS A 72 17.33 2.88 8.03
C LYS A 72 17.92 4.28 7.98
N MET A 73 17.64 5.07 9.02
CA MET A 73 18.24 6.36 9.35
C MET A 73 17.49 7.61 8.91
N ASP A 74 16.28 7.80 9.42
CA ASP A 74 15.94 9.11 9.98
C ASP A 74 15.04 8.91 11.21
N ASN A 75 15.66 9.07 12.38
CA ASN A 75 15.00 9.39 13.63
C ASN A 75 16.14 9.92 14.51
N SER A 76 16.36 11.22 14.45
CA SER A 76 17.29 11.96 15.31
C SER A 76 16.56 13.12 15.95
#